data_AF-A0A9W6RTT4-F1
#
_entry.id   AF-A0A9W6RTT4-F1
#
_cell.length_a   1.000
_cell.length_b   1.000
_cell.length_c   1.000
_cell.angle_alpha   90.00
_cell.angle_beta   90.00
_cell.angle_gamma   90.00
#
_symmetry.space_group_name_H-M   'P 1'
#
loop_
_entity.id
_entity.type
_entity.pdbx_description
1 polymer ?
#
loop_
_entity_poly.entity_id
_entity_poly.type
_entity_poly.pdbx_seq_one_letter_code
_entity_poly.pdbx_strand_id
1 'polypeptide(L)'
;MSTTWAGTLPDEADVRRVVSAALAASGRKAKSAQAAASTTTIRRMDRLPGGAHIVRFDTYPHARNSFYIGLLAHAVFYLTESPDSFNAMIRASGIPGVVPDDALAIARAYLETTRPMRRFGQVLSDVADVRWAPVRTDEERRRLDAAVEAVSAVVAPPAVDLHDRGFAITAYVLYDATIERRVLLVGHDGHVDEISRSPVASGLPVPMSR
;
A
#
# COMPACT_ATOMS: atom_id res chain seq x y z
N MET A 1 -29.35 6.62 8.79
CA MET A 1 -29.22 5.21 9.21
C MET A 1 -27.74 4.91 9.35
N SER A 2 -27.27 4.60 10.56
CA SER A 2 -25.86 4.31 10.84
C SER A 2 -25.62 2.81 10.76
N THR A 3 -24.87 2.35 9.76
CA THR A 3 -24.46 0.94 9.65
C THR A 3 -23.17 0.75 10.45
N THR A 4 -23.19 -0.02 11.54
CA THR A 4 -22.02 -0.33 12.38
C THR A 4 -21.34 -1.60 11.90
N TRP A 5 -20.05 -1.53 11.59
CA TRP A 5 -19.30 -2.66 11.00
C TRP A 5 -18.46 -3.31 12.10
N ALA A 6 -19.11 -4.13 12.94
CA ALA A 6 -18.42 -4.86 13.99
C ALA A 6 -17.91 -6.20 13.43
N GLY A 7 -16.61 -6.27 13.11
CA GLY A 7 -15.91 -7.54 12.87
C GLY A 7 -15.97 -8.07 11.42
N THR A 8 -17.07 -7.83 10.70
CA THR A 8 -17.26 -8.28 9.32
C THR A 8 -17.47 -7.10 8.38
N LEU A 9 -16.69 -7.06 7.29
CA LEU A 9 -16.85 -6.09 6.20
C LEU A 9 -18.26 -6.26 5.60
N PRO A 10 -19.03 -5.18 5.39
CA PRO A 10 -20.33 -5.26 4.73
C PRO A 10 -20.25 -5.89 3.35
N ASP A 11 -21.41 -6.22 2.80
CA ASP A 11 -21.52 -6.59 1.41
C ASP A 11 -21.02 -5.47 0.48
N GLU A 12 -20.78 -5.85 -0.77
CA GLU A 12 -20.20 -4.93 -1.75
C GLU A 12 -21.10 -3.72 -2.03
N ALA A 13 -22.43 -3.90 -2.02
CA ALA A 13 -23.37 -2.82 -2.29
C ALA A 13 -23.31 -1.75 -1.19
N ASP A 14 -23.23 -2.17 0.07
CA ASP A 14 -23.05 -1.29 1.22
C ASP A 14 -21.71 -0.56 1.20
N VAL A 15 -20.61 -1.27 0.88
CA VAL A 15 -19.29 -0.64 0.74
C VAL A 15 -19.33 0.45 -0.33
N ARG A 16 -19.90 0.17 -1.51
CA ARG A 16 -20.03 1.18 -2.58
C ARG A 16 -20.83 2.40 -2.14
N ARG A 17 -21.98 2.17 -1.49
CA ARG A 17 -22.87 3.24 -1.02
C ARG A 17 -22.17 4.13 0.01
N VAL A 18 -21.55 3.55 1.03
CA VAL A 18 -20.89 4.30 2.10
C VAL A 18 -19.65 5.02 1.59
N VAL A 19 -18.81 4.36 0.80
CA VAL A 19 -17.58 4.96 0.26
C VAL A 19 -17.89 6.09 -0.72
N SER A 20 -18.81 5.89 -1.66
CA SER A 20 -19.17 6.95 -2.61
C SER A 20 -19.73 8.18 -1.90
N ALA A 21 -20.65 8.00 -0.95
CA ALA A 21 -21.20 9.10 -0.16
C ALA A 21 -20.11 9.86 0.62
N ALA A 22 -19.19 9.15 1.29
CA ALA A 22 -18.10 9.78 2.04
C ALA A 22 -17.14 10.55 1.13
N LEU A 23 -16.78 9.99 -0.03
CA LEU A 23 -15.92 10.66 -1.01
C LEU A 23 -16.59 11.89 -1.63
N ALA A 24 -17.91 11.85 -1.87
CA ALA A 24 -18.66 13.01 -2.34
C ALA A 24 -18.63 14.13 -1.29
N ALA A 25 -18.89 13.79 -0.03
CA ALA A 25 -18.87 14.74 1.09
C ALA A 25 -17.49 15.37 1.30
N SER A 26 -16.41 14.62 1.03
CA SER A 26 -15.02 15.12 1.11
C SER A 26 -14.56 15.85 -0.16
N GLY A 27 -15.46 16.20 -1.09
CA GLY A 27 -15.14 16.90 -2.34
C GLY A 27 -14.47 16.05 -3.42
N ARG A 28 -14.31 14.74 -3.22
CA ARG A 28 -13.66 13.80 -4.17
C ARG A 28 -14.67 13.25 -5.20
N LYS A 29 -15.37 14.15 -5.90
CA LYS A 29 -16.49 13.81 -6.82
C LYS A 29 -16.17 12.71 -7.83
N ALA A 30 -15.00 12.77 -8.48
CA ALA A 30 -14.58 11.76 -9.46
C ALA A 30 -14.41 10.37 -8.83
N LYS A 31 -13.80 10.29 -7.64
CA LYS A 31 -13.61 9.01 -6.92
C LYS A 31 -14.91 8.49 -6.32
N SER A 32 -15.82 9.39 -5.91
CA SER A 32 -17.18 9.02 -5.54
C SER A 32 -17.92 8.32 -6.68
N ALA A 33 -17.93 8.93 -7.88
CA ALA A 33 -18.57 8.33 -9.05
C ALA A 33 -17.94 6.97 -9.41
N GLN A 34 -16.60 6.89 -9.34
CA GLN A 34 -15.87 5.65 -9.57
C GLN A 34 -16.23 4.55 -8.54
N ALA A 35 -16.38 4.89 -7.26
CA ALA A 35 -16.78 3.93 -6.22
C ALA A 35 -18.21 3.42 -6.40
N ALA A 36 -19.13 4.29 -6.87
CA ALA A 36 -20.52 3.93 -7.13
C ALA A 36 -20.70 3.08 -8.39
N ALA A 37 -19.77 3.15 -9.34
CA ALA A 37 -19.87 2.44 -10.62
C ALA A 37 -19.74 0.91 -10.44
N SER A 38 -20.72 0.15 -10.94
CA SER A 38 -20.72 -1.31 -10.92
C SER A 38 -19.57 -1.95 -11.71
N THR A 39 -18.94 -1.19 -12.62
CA THR A 39 -17.77 -1.61 -13.41
C THR A 39 -16.45 -1.55 -12.66
N THR A 40 -16.41 -0.93 -11.47
CA THR A 40 -15.22 -0.91 -10.61
C THR A 40 -15.23 -2.13 -9.71
N THR A 41 -14.22 -2.99 -9.76
CA THR A 41 -14.13 -4.16 -8.86
C THR A 41 -13.65 -3.74 -7.47
N ILE A 42 -14.20 -4.33 -6.41
CA ILE A 42 -13.71 -4.14 -5.05
C ILE A 42 -12.87 -5.35 -4.65
N ARG A 43 -11.60 -5.11 -4.36
CA ARG A 43 -10.68 -6.11 -3.82
C ARG A 43 -10.40 -5.84 -2.36
N ARG A 44 -10.53 -6.86 -1.53
CA ARG A 44 -10.25 -6.80 -0.10
C ARG A 44 -8.76 -7.07 0.11
N MET A 45 -8.13 -6.26 0.96
CA MET A 45 -6.76 -6.48 1.42
C MET A 45 -6.79 -7.25 2.74
N ASP A 46 -5.62 -7.72 3.17
CA ASP A 46 -5.47 -8.34 4.48
C ASP A 46 -5.87 -7.37 5.59
N ARG A 47 -6.49 -7.94 6.62
CA ARG A 47 -7.00 -7.17 7.74
C ARG A 47 -5.85 -6.67 8.60
N LEU A 48 -5.86 -5.38 8.91
CA LEU A 48 -4.89 -4.81 9.84
C LEU A 48 -5.28 -5.11 11.31
N PRO A 49 -4.30 -5.06 12.23
CA PRO A 49 -4.58 -5.04 13.66
C PRO A 49 -5.59 -3.93 14.02
N GLY A 50 -6.38 -4.13 15.08
CA GLY A 50 -7.42 -3.17 15.50
C GLY A 50 -8.68 -3.16 14.62
N GLY A 51 -8.77 -4.07 13.65
CA GLY A 51 -10.03 -4.37 12.99
C GLY A 51 -10.41 -3.47 11.83
N ALA A 52 -9.55 -2.52 11.44
CA ALA A 52 -9.73 -1.73 10.22
C ALA A 52 -9.68 -2.62 8.97
N HIS A 53 -10.53 -2.30 8.00
CA HIS A 53 -10.58 -2.98 6.72
C HIS A 53 -10.01 -2.07 5.63
N ILE A 54 -9.12 -2.60 4.80
CA ILE A 54 -8.64 -1.90 3.62
C ILE A 54 -9.25 -2.55 2.39
N VAL A 55 -9.85 -1.73 1.53
CA VAL A 55 -10.35 -2.16 0.23
C VAL A 55 -9.68 -1.35 -0.88
N ARG A 56 -9.51 -2.00 -2.02
CA ARG A 56 -9.03 -1.40 -3.25
C ARG A 56 -10.17 -1.36 -4.25
N PHE A 57 -10.38 -0.20 -4.84
CA PHE A 57 -11.28 -0.02 -5.97
C PHE A 57 -10.44 -0.09 -7.25
N ASP A 58 -10.64 -1.14 -8.04
CA ASP A 58 -9.95 -1.40 -9.29
C ASP A 58 -10.83 -1.03 -10.48
N THR A 59 -10.34 -0.17 -11.35
CA THR A 59 -11.06 0.22 -12.57
C THR A 59 -10.39 -0.40 -13.78
N TYR A 60 -11.11 -1.28 -14.48
CA TYR A 60 -10.68 -1.82 -15.76
C TYR A 60 -11.10 -0.90 -16.92
N PRO A 61 -10.29 -0.74 -17.98
CA PRO A 61 -8.93 -1.27 -18.18
C PRO A 61 -7.83 -0.41 -17.53
N HIS A 62 -8.19 0.67 -16.82
CA HIS A 62 -7.24 1.67 -16.35
C HIS A 62 -6.80 1.46 -14.90
N ALA A 63 -5.94 0.45 -14.66
CA ALA A 63 -5.40 0.14 -13.34
C ALA A 63 -4.76 1.36 -12.62
N ARG A 64 -4.25 2.33 -13.38
CA ARG A 64 -3.68 3.60 -12.88
C ARG A 64 -4.69 4.52 -12.18
N ASN A 65 -5.98 4.24 -12.33
CA ASN A 65 -7.06 4.97 -11.66
C ASN A 65 -7.55 4.27 -10.38
N SER A 66 -6.98 3.12 -10.03
CA SER A 66 -7.33 2.42 -8.78
C SER A 66 -7.07 3.29 -7.56
N PHE A 67 -7.69 2.98 -6.44
CA PHE A 67 -7.42 3.68 -5.17
C PHE A 67 -7.77 2.80 -3.97
N TYR A 68 -7.13 3.10 -2.84
CA TYR A 68 -7.30 2.42 -1.56
C TYR A 68 -8.15 3.23 -0.60
N ILE A 69 -9.02 2.54 0.11
CA ILE A 69 -9.92 3.09 1.13
C ILE A 69 -9.77 2.27 2.40
N GLY A 70 -9.61 2.98 3.51
CA GLY A 70 -9.72 2.45 4.86
C GLY A 70 -11.16 2.56 5.36
N LEU A 71 -11.66 1.51 5.98
CA LEU A 71 -13.00 1.40 6.51
C LEU A 71 -12.91 0.95 7.96
N LEU A 72 -13.45 1.77 8.87
CA LEU A 72 -13.46 1.46 10.29
C LEU A 72 -14.78 1.95 10.90
N ALA A 73 -15.62 1.02 11.34
CA ALA A 73 -16.95 1.30 11.87
C ALA A 73 -17.77 2.21 10.93
N HIS A 74 -17.85 3.51 11.24
CA HIS A 74 -18.60 4.51 10.48
C HIS A 74 -17.72 5.50 9.69
N ALA A 75 -16.40 5.33 9.74
CA ALA A 75 -15.44 6.23 9.13
C ALA A 75 -14.84 5.63 7.85
N VAL A 76 -14.66 6.51 6.86
CA VAL A 76 -14.04 6.19 5.57
C VAL A 76 -12.81 7.06 5.41
N PHE A 77 -11.67 6.43 5.14
CA PHE A 77 -10.36 7.06 5.00
C PHE A 77 -9.86 6.88 3.59
N TYR A 78 -9.52 7.96 2.89
CA TYR A 78 -8.91 7.87 1.56
C TYR A 78 -7.39 7.69 1.71
N LEU A 79 -6.87 6.51 1.41
CA LEU A 79 -5.49 6.15 1.76
C LEU A 79 -4.48 6.47 0.65
N THR A 80 -4.89 6.37 -0.61
CA THR A 80 -4.00 6.62 -1.76
C THR A 80 -3.36 8.00 -1.72
N GLU A 81 -2.03 8.06 -1.80
CA GLU A 81 -1.26 9.31 -1.70
C GLU A 81 -1.53 10.10 -0.40
N SER A 82 -1.99 9.45 0.68
CA SER A 82 -2.33 10.10 1.94
C SER A 82 -1.83 9.34 3.18
N PRO A 83 -0.54 9.49 3.52
CA PRO A 83 0.03 9.03 4.79
C PRO A 83 -0.76 9.48 6.02
N ASP A 84 -1.17 10.74 6.05
CA ASP A 84 -1.92 11.30 7.19
C ASP A 84 -3.28 10.62 7.38
N SER A 85 -3.99 10.33 6.29
CA SER A 85 -5.28 9.61 6.37
C SER A 85 -5.08 8.16 6.82
N PHE A 86 -3.96 7.52 6.49
CA PHE A 86 -3.63 6.20 7.01
C PHE A 86 -3.37 6.25 8.52
N ASN A 87 -2.54 7.20 8.97
CA ASN A 87 -2.27 7.38 10.39
C ASN A 87 -3.51 7.78 11.19
N ALA A 88 -4.44 8.55 10.60
CA ALA A 88 -5.74 8.85 11.21
C ALA A 88 -6.61 7.59 11.36
N MET A 89 -6.61 6.71 10.36
CA MET A 89 -7.32 5.43 10.44
C MET A 89 -6.74 4.53 11.55
N ILE A 90 -5.41 4.40 11.63
CA ILE A 90 -4.74 3.61 12.67
C ILE A 90 -5.05 4.15 14.06
N ARG A 91 -5.00 5.48 14.24
CA ARG A 91 -5.37 6.10 15.51
C ARG A 91 -6.82 5.82 15.89
N ALA A 92 -7.73 5.88 14.91
CA ALA A 92 -9.15 5.60 15.12
C ALA A 92 -9.43 4.13 15.44
N SER A 93 -8.60 3.19 14.97
CA SER A 93 -8.77 1.76 15.30
C SER A 93 -8.35 1.44 16.73
N GLY A 94 -7.66 2.35 17.41
CA GLY A 94 -7.36 2.25 18.84
C GLY A 94 -6.56 0.99 19.18
N ILE A 95 -5.65 0.57 18.30
CA ILE A 95 -4.82 -0.63 18.47
C ILE A 95 -4.03 -0.50 19.78
N PRO A 96 -4.29 -1.36 20.79
CA PRO A 96 -3.52 -1.32 22.01
C PRO A 96 -2.24 -2.15 21.84
N GLY A 97 -1.08 -1.52 21.98
CA GLY A 97 0.20 -2.20 22.16
C GLY A 97 0.62 -3.05 20.97
N VAL A 98 1.02 -2.39 19.88
CA VAL A 98 1.58 -3.04 18.69
C VAL A 98 2.76 -3.94 19.07
N VAL A 99 2.74 -5.16 18.54
CA VAL A 99 3.84 -6.14 18.61
C VAL A 99 4.62 -6.18 17.28
N PRO A 100 5.80 -6.83 17.20
CA PRO A 100 6.61 -6.81 15.97
C PRO A 100 5.87 -7.24 14.69
N ASP A 101 5.06 -8.30 14.77
CA ASP A 101 4.30 -8.81 13.61
C ASP A 101 3.24 -7.80 13.15
N ASP A 102 2.56 -7.15 14.10
CA ASP A 102 1.61 -6.06 13.82
C ASP A 102 2.32 -4.89 13.15
N ALA A 103 3.49 -4.50 13.65
CA ALA A 103 4.28 -3.40 13.09
C ALA A 103 4.67 -3.67 11.64
N LEU A 104 5.09 -4.90 11.34
CA LEU A 104 5.43 -5.31 9.98
C LEU A 104 4.19 -5.29 9.06
N ALA A 105 3.04 -5.77 9.53
CA ALA A 105 1.79 -5.74 8.77
C ALA A 105 1.33 -4.29 8.50
N ILE A 106 1.38 -3.42 9.51
CA ILE A 106 1.06 -2.00 9.41
C ILE A 106 1.99 -1.31 8.41
N ALA A 107 3.30 -1.52 8.51
CA ALA A 107 4.28 -0.94 7.60
C ALA A 107 4.07 -1.35 6.14
N ARG A 108 3.80 -2.64 5.89
CA ARG A 108 3.48 -3.14 4.54
C ARG A 108 2.21 -2.49 3.98
N ALA A 109 1.15 -2.41 4.80
CA ALA A 109 -0.09 -1.76 4.39
C ALA A 109 0.09 -0.26 4.15
N TYR A 110 0.89 0.42 4.97
CA TYR A 110 1.23 1.83 4.78
C TYR A 110 1.91 2.05 3.42
N LEU A 111 2.99 1.31 3.13
CA LEU A 111 3.73 1.43 1.86
C LEU A 111 2.86 1.10 0.64
N GLU A 112 2.00 0.09 0.74
CA GLU A 112 1.14 -0.34 -0.36
C GLU A 112 0.00 0.66 -0.62
N THR A 113 -0.67 1.13 0.43
CA THR A 113 -1.93 1.87 0.29
C THR A 113 -1.74 3.36 0.09
N THR A 114 -0.64 3.92 0.59
CA THR A 114 -0.34 5.36 0.52
C THR A 114 0.45 5.75 -0.72
N ARG A 115 0.87 4.79 -1.53
CA ARG A 115 1.67 5.07 -2.72
C ARG A 115 0.88 5.76 -3.85
N PRO A 116 1.56 6.45 -4.79
CA PRO A 116 0.96 6.91 -6.03
C PRO A 116 0.48 5.76 -6.92
N MET A 117 -0.80 5.77 -7.34
CA MET A 117 -1.36 4.74 -8.24
C MET A 117 -1.01 4.96 -9.72
N ARG A 118 -0.52 6.16 -10.04
CA ARG A 118 -0.07 6.56 -11.38
C ARG A 118 1.28 5.96 -11.77
N ARG A 119 2.01 5.41 -10.80
CA ARG A 119 3.32 4.77 -10.96
C ARG A 119 3.20 3.29 -10.60
N PHE A 120 3.99 2.44 -11.25
CA PHE A 120 4.09 1.07 -10.77
C PHE A 120 4.78 1.09 -9.40
N GLY A 121 4.24 0.33 -8.46
CA GLY A 121 4.80 0.19 -7.11
C GLY A 121 4.73 -1.26 -6.67
N GLN A 122 5.72 -1.75 -5.94
CA GLN A 122 5.64 -3.03 -5.25
C GLN A 122 6.62 -3.06 -4.06
N VAL A 123 6.14 -3.47 -2.89
CA VAL A 123 7.02 -3.84 -1.77
C VAL A 123 7.65 -5.20 -2.10
N LEU A 124 8.97 -5.27 -2.09
CA LEU A 124 9.73 -6.46 -2.45
C LEU A 124 10.00 -7.30 -1.21
N SER A 125 9.81 -8.61 -1.32
CA SER A 125 10.44 -9.57 -0.41
C SER A 125 11.73 -10.11 -1.01
N ASP A 126 11.74 -10.29 -2.33
CA ASP A 126 12.89 -10.67 -3.14
C ASP A 126 12.88 -9.89 -4.47
N VAL A 127 14.03 -9.72 -5.13
CA VAL A 127 14.13 -9.16 -6.49
C VAL A 127 13.50 -10.10 -7.52
N ALA A 128 13.58 -11.41 -7.28
CA ALA A 128 12.97 -12.44 -8.12
C ALA A 128 11.44 -12.34 -8.19
N ASP A 129 10.80 -11.63 -7.24
CA ASP A 129 9.35 -11.38 -7.27
C ASP A 129 8.94 -10.42 -8.40
N VAL A 130 9.90 -9.67 -8.96
CA VAL A 130 9.66 -8.67 -9.99
C VAL A 130 9.53 -9.33 -11.36
N ARG A 131 8.38 -9.11 -12.01
CA ARG A 131 8.17 -9.51 -13.40
C ARG A 131 8.66 -8.40 -14.34
N TRP A 132 9.91 -8.51 -14.77
CA TRP A 132 10.52 -7.59 -15.72
C TRP A 132 9.86 -7.69 -17.10
N ALA A 133 9.77 -6.57 -17.82
CA ALA A 133 9.36 -6.59 -19.22
C ALA A 133 10.32 -7.43 -20.07
N PRO A 134 9.83 -8.09 -21.14
CA PRO A 134 10.69 -8.83 -22.05
C PRO A 134 11.76 -7.92 -22.67
N VAL A 135 13.03 -8.28 -22.50
CA VAL A 135 14.16 -7.64 -23.17
C VAL A 135 14.23 -8.10 -24.63
N ARG A 136 14.55 -7.18 -25.55
CA ARG A 136 14.52 -7.41 -27.01
C ARG A 136 15.90 -7.66 -27.60
N THR A 137 16.96 -7.30 -26.89
CA THR A 137 18.36 -7.43 -27.33
C THR A 137 19.22 -8.09 -26.26
N ASP A 138 20.33 -8.72 -26.67
CA ASP A 138 21.29 -9.33 -25.73
C ASP A 138 21.93 -8.28 -24.81
N GLU A 139 22.10 -7.05 -25.29
CA GLU A 139 22.64 -5.96 -24.50
C GLU A 139 21.67 -5.48 -23.41
N GLU A 140 20.37 -5.44 -23.70
CA GLU A 140 19.34 -5.21 -22.68
C GLU A 140 19.30 -6.34 -21.66
N ARG A 141 19.50 -7.59 -22.11
CA ARG A 141 19.57 -8.75 -21.21
C ARG A 141 20.75 -8.66 -20.25
N ARG A 142 21.96 -8.41 -20.77
CA ARG A 142 23.17 -8.22 -19.94
C ARG A 142 22.99 -7.10 -18.93
N ARG A 143 22.39 -5.97 -19.33
CA ARG A 143 22.11 -4.85 -18.41
C ARG A 143 21.09 -5.22 -17.34
N LEU A 144 20.04 -5.96 -17.69
CA LEU A 144 19.07 -6.46 -16.72
C LEU A 144 19.73 -7.43 -15.74
N ASP A 145 20.49 -8.41 -16.24
CA ASP A 145 21.12 -9.44 -15.40
C ASP A 145 22.11 -8.81 -14.42
N ALA A 146 22.97 -7.89 -14.89
CA ALA A 146 23.91 -7.17 -14.04
C ALA A 146 23.20 -6.30 -12.97
N ALA A 147 22.09 -5.66 -13.34
CA ALA A 147 21.31 -4.87 -12.41
C ALA A 147 20.58 -5.73 -11.37
N VAL A 148 20.00 -6.86 -11.80
CA VAL A 148 19.34 -7.82 -10.90
C VAL A 148 20.36 -8.44 -9.94
N GLU A 149 21.54 -8.83 -10.42
CA GLU A 149 22.61 -9.37 -9.59
C GLU A 149 23.06 -8.35 -8.52
N ALA A 150 23.34 -7.11 -8.94
CA ALA A 150 23.74 -6.05 -8.02
C ALA A 150 22.69 -5.76 -6.93
N VAL A 151 21.40 -5.79 -7.31
CA VAL A 151 20.30 -5.52 -6.39
C VAL A 151 20.01 -6.73 -5.49
N SER A 152 20.13 -7.96 -6.00
CA SER A 152 19.83 -9.19 -5.23
C SER A 152 20.75 -9.35 -4.03
N ALA A 153 21.95 -8.76 -4.07
CA ALA A 153 22.86 -8.72 -2.92
C ALA A 153 22.41 -7.77 -1.80
N VAL A 154 21.47 -6.85 -2.07
CA VAL A 154 21.06 -5.77 -1.15
C VAL A 154 19.60 -5.88 -0.73
N VAL A 155 18.71 -6.25 -1.64
CA VAL A 155 17.28 -6.38 -1.35
C VAL A 155 17.06 -7.62 -0.51
N ALA A 156 16.46 -7.42 0.65
CA ALA A 156 16.07 -8.45 1.58
C ALA A 156 14.57 -8.33 1.90
N PRO A 157 13.94 -9.37 2.44
CA PRO A 157 12.59 -9.26 2.98
C PRO A 157 12.48 -8.12 3.99
N PRO A 158 11.32 -7.45 4.08
CA PRO A 158 11.07 -6.45 5.10
C PRO A 158 11.41 -6.97 6.51
N ALA A 159 12.30 -6.27 7.19
CA ALA A 159 12.83 -6.63 8.49
C ALA A 159 12.31 -5.68 9.57
N VAL A 160 12.10 -6.21 10.77
CA VAL A 160 11.64 -5.48 11.95
C VAL A 160 12.70 -5.53 13.04
N ASP A 161 13.13 -4.36 13.48
CA ASP A 161 14.07 -4.19 14.59
C ASP A 161 13.38 -3.41 15.72
N LEU A 162 13.69 -3.77 16.97
CA LEU A 162 13.18 -3.04 18.13
C LEU A 162 13.82 -1.65 18.20
N HIS A 163 13.01 -0.64 18.51
CA HIS A 163 13.46 0.74 18.71
C HIS A 163 12.82 1.29 19.99
N ASP A 164 13.48 2.22 20.68
CA ASP A 164 12.97 2.86 21.92
C ASP A 164 11.58 3.50 21.83
N ARG A 165 11.06 3.70 20.61
CA ARG A 165 9.78 4.35 20.33
C ARG A 165 8.77 3.42 19.65
N GLY A 166 9.12 2.13 19.49
CA GLY A 166 8.33 1.15 18.75
C GLY A 166 9.22 0.22 17.93
N PHE A 167 9.02 0.19 16.62
CA PHE A 167 9.66 -0.77 15.72
C PHE A 167 10.22 -0.06 14.48
N ALA A 168 11.51 -0.21 14.23
CA ALA A 168 12.12 0.25 13.00
C ALA A 168 11.94 -0.83 11.93
N ILE A 169 11.33 -0.46 10.81
CA ILE A 169 11.08 -1.35 9.68
C ILE A 169 11.94 -0.93 8.50
N THR A 170 12.80 -1.84 8.04
CA THR A 170 13.51 -1.65 6.75
C THR A 170 12.75 -2.44 5.68
N ALA A 171 12.35 -1.77 4.61
CA ALA A 171 11.70 -2.39 3.46
C ALA A 171 12.28 -1.89 2.15
N TYR A 172 12.20 -2.71 1.11
CA TYR A 172 12.57 -2.33 -0.25
C TYR A 172 11.32 -2.20 -1.11
N VAL A 173 11.24 -1.09 -1.86
CA VAL A 173 10.08 -0.80 -2.70
C VAL A 173 10.57 -0.48 -4.11
N LEU A 174 10.03 -1.20 -5.08
CA LEU A 174 10.19 -0.88 -6.49
C LEU A 174 9.15 0.16 -6.90
N TYR A 175 9.61 1.33 -7.35
CA TYR A 175 8.79 2.33 -8.02
C TYR A 175 9.27 2.54 -9.44
N ASP A 176 8.43 2.21 -10.42
CA ASP A 176 8.77 2.17 -11.84
C ASP A 176 10.10 1.42 -12.08
N ALA A 177 11.18 2.16 -12.34
CA ALA A 177 12.51 1.68 -12.69
C ALA A 177 13.54 1.86 -11.54
N THR A 178 13.08 2.12 -10.31
CA THR A 178 13.95 2.43 -9.17
C THR A 178 13.57 1.59 -7.96
N ILE A 179 14.56 0.95 -7.34
CA ILE A 179 14.40 0.29 -6.04
C ILE A 179 14.88 1.26 -4.97
N GLU A 180 14.00 1.53 -4.02
CA GLU A 180 14.26 2.39 -2.88
C GLU A 180 14.32 1.54 -1.61
N ARG A 181 15.30 1.82 -0.75
CA ARG A 181 15.26 1.40 0.66
C ARG A 181 14.43 2.43 1.43
N ARG A 182 13.44 1.95 2.16
CA ARG A 182 12.56 2.74 3.04
C ARG A 182 12.78 2.28 4.46
N VAL A 183 13.02 3.24 5.36
CA VAL A 183 13.07 3.00 6.79
C VAL A 183 11.88 3.70 7.42
N LEU A 184 11.00 2.92 8.02
CA LEU A 184 9.82 3.40 8.73
C LEU A 184 10.01 3.19 10.23
N LEU A 185 9.41 4.04 11.04
CA LEU A 185 9.23 3.82 12.47
C LEU A 185 7.73 3.61 12.70
N VAL A 186 7.38 2.44 13.23
CA VAL A 186 6.01 2.14 13.66
C VAL A 186 5.95 2.23 15.18
N GLY A 187 5.20 3.21 15.70
CA GLY A 187 5.00 3.40 17.13
C GLY A 187 4.22 2.25 17.79
N HIS A 188 4.26 2.18 19.12
CA HIS A 188 3.44 1.21 19.88
C HIS A 188 1.93 1.44 19.74
N ASP A 189 1.53 2.62 19.27
CA ASP A 189 0.16 2.98 18.91
C ASP A 189 -0.16 2.73 17.42
N GLY A 190 0.80 2.18 16.67
CA GLY A 190 0.71 1.90 15.23
C GLY A 190 0.97 3.11 14.34
N HIS A 191 1.26 4.30 14.89
CA HIS A 191 1.62 5.45 14.08
C HIS A 191 2.85 5.16 13.21
N VAL A 192 2.80 5.52 11.94
CA VAL A 192 3.90 5.29 10.99
C VAL A 192 4.56 6.60 10.61
N ASP A 193 5.85 6.69 10.88
CA ASP A 193 6.74 7.76 10.42
C ASP A 193 7.73 7.22 9.40
N GLU A 194 7.97 7.95 8.32
CA GLU A 194 9.03 7.64 7.37
C GLU A 194 10.32 8.37 7.77
N ILE A 195 11.30 7.61 8.26
CA ILE A 195 12.55 8.14 8.80
C ILE A 195 13.55 8.41 7.68
N SER A 196 13.65 7.50 6.70
CA SER A 196 14.53 7.69 5.56
C SER A 196 14.08 6.97 4.30
N ARG A 197 14.55 7.49 3.19
CA ARG A 197 14.32 7.00 1.85
C ARG A 197 15.57 7.21 1.02
N SER A 198 16.10 6.15 0.43
CA SER A 198 17.30 6.22 -0.40
C SER A 198 17.20 5.28 -1.60
N PRO A 199 17.55 5.72 -2.82
CA PRO A 199 17.65 4.83 -3.96
C PRO A 199 18.78 3.82 -3.74
N VAL A 200 18.51 2.56 -4.04
CA VAL A 200 19.48 1.45 -4.01
C VAL A 200 19.94 1.13 -5.43
N ALA A 201 19.00 1.17 -6.38
CA ALA A 201 19.27 1.03 -7.80
C ALA A 201 18.27 1.84 -8.61
N SER A 202 18.71 2.35 -9.75
CA SER A 202 17.92 3.19 -10.65
C SER A 202 18.16 2.80 -12.10
N GLY A 203 17.21 3.13 -12.99
CA GLY A 203 17.34 2.82 -14.42
C GLY A 203 17.10 1.35 -14.75
N LEU A 204 16.40 0.63 -13.86
CA LEU A 204 15.99 -0.75 -14.10
C LEU A 204 14.96 -0.79 -15.24
N PRO A 205 14.88 -1.90 -16.01
CA PRO A 205 13.80 -2.08 -16.97
C PRO A 205 12.43 -1.92 -16.31
N VAL A 206 11.47 -1.39 -17.06
CA VAL A 206 10.12 -1.15 -16.53
C VAL A 206 9.45 -2.51 -16.23
N PRO A 207 8.92 -2.71 -15.02
CA PRO A 207 8.21 -3.94 -14.66
C PRO A 207 6.85 -4.01 -15.39
N MET A 208 6.39 -5.24 -15.65
CA MET A 208 5.04 -5.46 -16.16
C MET A 208 4.03 -5.36 -15.02
N SER A 209 2.93 -4.63 -15.24
CA SER A 209 1.80 -4.71 -14.31
C SER A 209 1.14 -6.09 -14.43
N ARG A 210 0.92 -6.77 -13.31
CA ARG A 210 0.06 -7.95 -13.25
C ARG A 210 -1.40 -7.59 -13.53
#